data_AF-A0A2N0WPC9-F1
#
_entry.id   AF-A0A2N0WPC9-F1
#
_cell.length_a   1.000
_cell.length_b   1.000
_cell.length_c   1.000
_cell.angle_alpha   90.00
_cell.angle_beta   90.00
_cell.angle_gamma   90.00
#
_symmetry.space_group_name_H-M   'P 1'
#
loop_
_entity.id
_entity.type
_entity.pdbx_description
1 polymer ?
#
loop_
_entity_poly.entity_id
_entity_poly.type
_entity_poly.pdbx_seq_one_letter_code
_entity_poly.pdbx_strand_id
1 'polypeptide(L)'
;MLDHRLLHSIIIKFAAIYAALTLVGLLIGQVTLTLLLGSLVIVAVNLKQFYRLVVWLWQTPQKNYVSDNSSWDHIYYGMEKIQRANRKRRRQLIHSLGEFRQGADALPDGVVVYNQENNILWCNSQARLLFGFQWPTDQGQRLDNLIRYPAFSEYLAAHDFEHVLLIPSPVNEDILLENRVIKYGLDQYLLVSRDVTRIHQLEEMRREFVANVSHELKTPLTVLQGYLELINDSDDGQRDPSLAMAASAMKLQASRMQSMVEQLLSLSKIESAAQASIQQQVSMSAQLKMLKTDALSLIGERDLVIEFAVDEGVDVYGDEAQIFSACTNLVTNAIRYCPDGSFIQVLWQRCDGGALFSVTDNGPGIAANHLARLTERFYRIDQSRSSKSGGSGLGLSIVKHVLVNHQSNLNIESTPGLGSCFSFIIRPERLVKVNDNKRTKEVS
;
A
#
# COMPACT_ATOMS: atom_id res chain seq x y z
N MET A 1 8.66 -16.54 58.12
CA MET A 1 9.38 -16.53 59.41
C MET A 1 8.59 -15.65 60.36
N LEU A 2 7.91 -16.24 61.34
CA LEU A 2 7.39 -15.47 62.48
C LEU A 2 8.61 -14.98 63.26
N ASP A 3 8.76 -13.67 63.36
CA ASP A 3 9.84 -13.05 64.12
C ASP A 3 9.74 -13.52 65.57
N HIS A 4 10.70 -14.31 66.07
CA HIS A 4 10.71 -14.77 67.47
C HIS A 4 10.64 -13.61 68.47
N ARG A 5 11.09 -12.42 68.05
CA ARG A 5 10.97 -11.15 68.79
C ARG A 5 9.52 -10.73 69.03
N LEU A 6 8.61 -11.00 68.09
CA LEU A 6 7.19 -10.68 68.22
C LEU A 6 6.52 -11.55 69.28
N LEU A 7 6.76 -12.85 69.21
CA LEU A 7 6.23 -13.79 70.19
C LEU A 7 6.71 -13.42 71.61
N HIS A 8 8.00 -13.11 71.76
CA HIS A 8 8.54 -12.63 73.04
C HIS A 8 7.92 -11.31 73.51
N SER A 9 7.75 -10.32 72.64
CA SER A 9 7.12 -9.05 73.02
C SER A 9 5.68 -9.22 73.49
N ILE A 10 4.92 -10.11 72.85
CA ILE A 10 3.53 -10.43 73.19
C ILE A 10 3.48 -11.16 74.54
N ILE A 11 4.34 -12.15 74.74
CA ILE A 11 4.45 -12.91 76.00
C ILE A 11 4.80 -11.98 77.17
N ILE A 12 5.79 -11.09 77.00
CA ILE A 12 6.21 -10.15 78.05
C ILE A 12 5.07 -9.18 78.42
N LYS A 13 4.34 -8.66 77.43
CA LYS A 13 3.18 -7.78 77.68
C LYS A 13 2.07 -8.50 78.45
N PHE A 14 1.71 -9.71 78.04
CA PHE A 14 0.71 -10.49 78.77
C PHE A 14 1.18 -10.83 80.19
N ALA A 15 2.45 -11.22 80.36
CA ALA A 15 3.02 -11.48 81.67
C ALA A 15 2.97 -10.26 82.59
N ALA A 16 3.28 -9.06 82.07
CA ALA A 16 3.20 -7.81 82.84
C ALA A 16 1.75 -7.46 83.24
N ILE A 17 0.78 -7.64 82.34
CA ILE A 17 -0.64 -7.39 82.62
C ILE A 17 -1.17 -8.36 83.68
N TYR A 18 -0.86 -9.66 83.54
CA TYR A 18 -1.26 -10.66 84.51
C TYR A 18 -0.57 -10.46 85.86
N ALA A 19 0.71 -10.04 85.89
CA ALA A 19 1.40 -9.67 87.12
C ALA A 19 0.78 -8.45 87.82
N ALA A 20 0.30 -7.46 87.07
CA ALA A 20 -0.42 -6.32 87.64
C ALA A 20 -1.80 -6.76 88.21
N LEU A 21 -2.52 -7.63 87.50
CA LEU A 21 -3.82 -8.16 87.93
C LEU A 21 -3.71 -9.04 89.20
N THR A 22 -2.64 -9.82 89.35
CA THR A 22 -2.39 -10.59 90.58
C THR A 22 -2.09 -9.69 91.77
N LEU A 23 -1.31 -8.61 91.57
CA LEU A 23 -0.96 -7.65 92.62
C LEU A 23 -2.20 -6.90 93.12
N VAL A 24 -3.08 -6.48 92.20
CA VAL A 24 -4.38 -5.88 92.54
C VAL A 24 -5.30 -6.90 93.24
N GLY A 25 -5.30 -8.15 92.77
CA GLY A 25 -6.05 -9.23 93.41
C GLY A 25 -5.61 -9.53 94.83
N LEU A 26 -4.30 -9.46 95.12
CA LEU A 26 -3.73 -9.62 96.45
C LEU A 26 -4.13 -8.48 97.40
N LEU A 27 -4.20 -7.24 96.91
CA LEU A 27 -4.63 -6.08 97.68
C LEU A 27 -6.12 -6.14 98.08
N ILE A 28 -6.96 -6.76 97.24
CA ILE A 28 -8.42 -6.87 97.45
C ILE A 28 -8.79 -8.18 98.17
N GLY A 29 -7.85 -9.14 98.29
CA GLY A 29 -8.07 -10.45 98.89
C GLY A 29 -8.82 -11.46 97.99
N GLN A 30 -9.03 -11.14 96.70
CA GLN A 30 -9.74 -11.99 95.74
C GLN A 30 -9.00 -12.08 94.39
N VAL A 31 -7.89 -12.82 94.37
CA VAL A 31 -7.02 -12.99 93.20
C VAL A 31 -7.70 -13.71 92.02
N THR A 32 -8.53 -14.70 92.29
CA THR A 32 -9.20 -15.50 91.25
C THR A 32 -10.19 -14.66 90.44
N LEU A 33 -10.92 -13.78 91.12
CA LEU A 33 -11.95 -12.95 90.50
C LEU A 33 -11.34 -11.83 89.64
N THR A 34 -10.24 -11.21 90.09
CA THR A 34 -9.54 -10.18 89.31
C THR A 34 -8.88 -10.74 88.05
N LEU A 35 -8.28 -11.94 88.13
CA LEU A 35 -7.71 -12.62 86.97
C LEU A 35 -8.80 -13.04 85.97
N LEU A 36 -9.93 -13.54 86.44
CA LEU A 36 -11.04 -13.96 85.57
C LEU A 36 -11.65 -12.75 84.83
N LEU A 37 -11.93 -11.66 85.54
CA LEU A 37 -12.43 -10.42 84.92
C LEU A 37 -11.40 -9.80 83.97
N GLY A 38 -10.12 -9.76 84.35
CA GLY A 38 -9.05 -9.25 83.50
C GLY A 38 -8.88 -10.05 82.21
N SER A 39 -8.92 -11.38 82.30
CA SER A 39 -8.85 -12.25 81.12
C SER A 39 -10.05 -12.09 80.18
N LEU A 40 -11.27 -11.95 80.72
CA LEU A 40 -12.48 -11.64 79.94
C LEU A 40 -12.34 -10.32 79.17
N VAL A 41 -11.81 -9.27 79.79
CA VAL A 41 -11.57 -7.98 79.13
C VAL A 41 -10.55 -8.12 78.00
N ILE A 42 -9.44 -8.83 78.25
CA ILE A 42 -8.41 -9.09 77.24
C ILE A 42 -8.99 -9.85 76.02
N VAL A 43 -9.81 -10.87 76.26
CA VAL A 43 -10.46 -11.65 75.19
C VAL A 43 -11.43 -10.77 74.41
N ALA A 44 -12.26 -9.97 75.09
CA ALA A 44 -13.19 -9.05 74.44
C ALA A 44 -12.49 -8.01 73.55
N VAL A 45 -11.37 -7.45 74.01
CA VAL A 45 -10.54 -6.52 73.21
C VAL A 45 -9.96 -7.22 71.98
N ASN A 46 -9.43 -8.44 72.12
CA ASN A 46 -8.89 -9.18 70.98
C ASN A 46 -9.97 -9.59 69.98
N LEU A 47 -11.15 -10.02 70.43
CA LEU A 47 -12.28 -10.33 69.56
C LEU A 47 -12.74 -9.09 68.78
N LYS A 48 -12.79 -7.91 69.41
CA LYS A 48 -13.10 -6.65 68.73
C LYS A 48 -12.07 -6.32 67.64
N GLN A 49 -10.78 -6.52 67.91
CA GLN A 49 -9.72 -6.29 66.92
C GLN A 49 -9.77 -7.29 65.77
N PHE A 50 -10.05 -8.57 66.06
CA PHE A 50 -10.24 -9.60 65.05
C PHE A 50 -11.45 -9.30 64.16
N TYR A 51 -12.59 -8.93 64.75
CA TYR A 51 -13.77 -8.53 63.99
C TYR A 51 -13.48 -7.32 63.09
N ARG A 52 -12.76 -6.31 63.60
CA ARG A 52 -12.31 -5.16 62.77
C ARG A 52 -11.41 -5.59 61.61
N LEU A 53 -10.48 -6.53 61.82
CA LEU A 53 -9.63 -7.06 60.76
C LEU A 53 -10.46 -7.75 59.67
N VAL A 54 -11.42 -8.60 60.06
CA VAL A 54 -12.32 -9.29 59.14
C VAL A 54 -13.15 -8.28 58.34
N VAL A 55 -13.79 -7.33 59.02
CA VAL A 55 -14.56 -6.27 58.35
C VAL A 55 -13.69 -5.48 57.37
N TRP A 56 -12.47 -5.10 57.76
CA TRP A 56 -11.54 -4.41 56.87
C TRP A 56 -11.15 -5.25 55.65
N LEU A 57 -10.84 -6.54 55.87
CA LEU A 57 -10.42 -7.46 54.81
C LEU A 57 -11.52 -7.68 53.76
N TRP A 58 -12.78 -7.80 54.19
CA TRP A 58 -13.90 -8.17 53.33
C TRP A 58 -14.72 -6.98 52.82
N GLN A 59 -14.80 -5.86 53.55
CA GLN A 59 -15.68 -4.72 53.20
C GLN A 59 -14.92 -3.48 52.71
N THR A 60 -13.74 -3.18 53.27
CA THR A 60 -12.99 -1.95 52.92
C THR A 60 -11.49 -2.20 52.69
N PRO A 61 -11.09 -3.13 51.81
CA PRO A 61 -9.68 -3.46 51.60
C PRO A 61 -8.86 -2.32 50.98
N GLN A 62 -9.48 -1.22 50.55
CA GLN A 62 -8.79 -0.08 49.92
C GLN A 62 -8.35 1.03 50.88
N LYS A 63 -8.87 1.10 52.12
CA LYS A 63 -8.46 2.13 53.09
C LYS A 63 -7.23 1.67 53.88
N ASN A 64 -6.24 2.56 54.05
CA ASN A 64 -5.10 2.31 54.95
C ASN A 64 -5.62 2.15 56.38
N TYR A 65 -5.39 0.99 56.99
CA TYR A 65 -5.78 0.74 58.38
C TYR A 65 -4.68 1.27 59.31
N VAL A 66 -5.03 2.18 60.20
CA VAL A 66 -4.16 2.61 61.30
C VAL A 66 -4.63 1.84 62.53
N SER A 67 -3.78 0.97 63.08
CA SER A 67 -4.09 0.30 64.34
C SER A 67 -3.62 1.17 65.50
N ASP A 68 -4.42 1.20 66.58
CA ASP A 68 -4.05 1.82 67.85
C ASP A 68 -3.20 0.86 68.73
N ASN A 69 -2.94 -0.38 68.29
CA ASN A 69 -2.37 -1.44 69.15
C ASN A 69 -1.23 -2.22 68.48
N SER A 70 -0.03 -2.09 69.05
CA SER A 70 1.23 -2.55 68.44
C SER A 70 1.31 -4.05 68.11
N SER A 71 0.49 -4.90 68.75
CA SER A 71 0.53 -6.35 68.53
C SER A 71 -0.15 -6.79 67.23
N TRP A 72 -1.10 -6.00 66.72
CA TRP A 72 -1.80 -6.33 65.47
C TRP A 72 -1.19 -5.63 64.25
N ASP A 73 -0.42 -4.56 64.42
CA ASP A 73 0.22 -3.77 63.34
C ASP A 73 0.99 -4.64 62.34
N HIS A 74 1.71 -5.65 62.81
CA HIS A 74 2.50 -6.52 61.93
C HIS A 74 1.64 -7.39 61.00
N ILE A 75 0.47 -7.84 61.47
CA ILE A 75 -0.47 -8.64 60.66
C ILE A 75 -1.11 -7.73 59.60
N TYR A 76 -1.55 -6.53 60.01
CA TYR A 76 -2.08 -5.52 59.08
C TYR A 76 -1.04 -5.14 58.02
N TYR A 77 0.20 -4.84 58.43
CA TYR A 77 1.29 -4.50 57.51
C TYR A 77 1.63 -5.64 56.54
N GLY A 78 1.68 -6.88 57.02
CA GLY A 78 1.91 -8.06 56.19
C GLY A 78 0.84 -8.25 55.12
N MET A 79 -0.44 -8.11 55.49
CA MET A 79 -1.56 -8.19 54.57
C MET A 79 -1.58 -7.03 53.57
N GLU A 80 -1.33 -5.81 54.03
CA GLU A 80 -1.24 -4.63 53.17
C GLU A 80 -0.12 -4.78 52.13
N LYS A 81 1.04 -5.30 52.54
CA LYS A 81 2.17 -5.58 51.62
C LYS A 81 1.77 -6.58 50.52
N ILE A 82 1.09 -7.67 50.86
CA ILE A 82 0.62 -8.67 49.89
C ILE A 82 -0.42 -8.06 48.93
N GLN A 83 -1.40 -7.32 49.46
CA GLN A 83 -2.41 -6.67 48.62
C GLN A 83 -1.81 -5.62 47.68
N ARG A 84 -0.89 -4.79 48.17
CA ARG A 84 -0.16 -3.82 47.34
C ARG A 84 0.64 -4.52 46.25
N ALA A 85 1.32 -5.63 46.57
CA ALA A 85 2.04 -6.43 45.59
C ALA A 85 1.12 -7.04 44.51
N ASN A 86 -0.02 -7.62 44.90
CA ASN A 86 -1.00 -8.17 43.96
C ASN A 86 -1.64 -7.09 43.09
N ARG A 87 -1.98 -5.92 43.66
CA ARG A 87 -2.47 -4.77 42.87
C ARG A 87 -1.42 -4.29 41.88
N LYS A 88 -0.15 -4.22 42.29
CA LYS A 88 0.96 -3.84 41.40
C LYS A 88 1.11 -4.85 40.25
N ARG A 89 1.10 -6.16 40.54
CA ARG A 89 1.14 -7.23 39.52
C ARG A 89 -0.06 -7.15 38.56
N ARG A 90 -1.27 -6.98 39.08
CA ARG A 90 -2.48 -6.84 38.25
C ARG A 90 -2.41 -5.63 37.33
N ARG A 91 -1.93 -4.48 37.84
CA ARG A 91 -1.72 -3.28 37.04
C ARG A 91 -0.66 -3.49 35.95
N GLN A 92 0.45 -4.15 36.29
CA GLN A 92 1.50 -4.49 35.32
C GLN A 92 0.96 -5.41 34.21
N LEU A 93 0.21 -6.46 34.55
CA LEU A 93 -0.44 -7.34 33.57
C LEU A 93 -1.40 -6.60 32.65
N ILE A 94 -2.26 -5.73 33.20
CA ILE A 94 -3.17 -4.91 32.39
C ILE A 94 -2.39 -3.96 31.48
N HIS A 95 -1.32 -3.37 31.99
CA HIS A 95 -0.46 -2.48 31.21
C HIS A 95 0.22 -3.22 30.05
N SER A 96 0.88 -4.36 30.32
CA SER A 96 1.53 -5.17 29.28
C SER A 96 0.55 -5.73 28.25
N LEU A 97 -0.68 -6.11 28.65
CA LEU A 97 -1.74 -6.49 27.72
C LEU A 97 -2.19 -5.30 26.85
N GLY A 98 -2.23 -4.09 27.43
CA GLY A 98 -2.50 -2.85 26.72
C GLY A 98 -1.42 -2.53 25.68
N GLU A 99 -0.15 -2.64 26.06
CA GLU A 99 0.99 -2.44 25.16
C GLU A 99 0.99 -3.45 24.01
N PHE A 100 0.74 -4.73 24.29
CA PHE A 100 0.64 -5.75 23.25
C PHE A 100 -0.49 -5.46 22.26
N ARG A 101 -1.67 -5.08 22.75
CA ARG A 101 -2.81 -4.70 21.89
C ARG A 101 -2.52 -3.46 21.07
N GLN A 102 -1.91 -2.43 21.67
CA GLN A 102 -1.50 -1.22 20.94
C GLN A 102 -0.47 -1.55 19.85
N GLY A 103 0.51 -2.42 20.14
CA GLY A 103 1.47 -2.88 19.14
C GLY A 103 0.80 -3.61 17.98
N ALA A 104 -0.15 -4.51 18.28
CA ALA A 104 -0.89 -5.23 17.25
C ALA A 104 -1.87 -4.34 16.46
N ASP A 105 -2.40 -3.27 17.07
CA ASP A 105 -3.21 -2.26 16.38
C ASP A 105 -2.36 -1.35 15.46
N ALA A 106 -1.07 -1.21 15.74
CA ALA A 106 -0.14 -0.44 14.91
C ALA A 106 0.40 -1.23 13.70
N LEU A 107 0.17 -2.55 13.65
CA LEU A 107 0.52 -3.35 12.48
C LEU A 107 -0.37 -2.94 11.29
N PRO A 108 0.18 -2.89 10.06
CA PRO A 108 -0.60 -2.64 8.85
C PRO A 108 -1.45 -3.85 8.44
N ASP A 109 -1.13 -5.04 8.97
CA ASP A 109 -1.83 -6.28 8.69
C ASP A 109 -3.03 -6.47 9.63
N GLY A 110 -4.11 -7.04 9.12
CA GLY A 110 -5.25 -7.48 9.92
C GLY A 110 -4.88 -8.69 10.77
N VAL A 111 -5.12 -8.62 12.08
CA VAL A 111 -4.80 -9.70 13.01
C VAL A 111 -6.06 -10.14 13.75
N VAL A 112 -6.33 -11.44 13.72
CA VAL A 112 -7.47 -12.07 14.38
C VAL A 112 -6.99 -13.27 15.19
N VAL A 113 -7.35 -13.32 16.46
CA VAL A 113 -7.11 -14.47 17.34
C VAL A 113 -8.41 -15.24 17.48
N TYR A 114 -8.38 -16.55 17.25
CA TYR A 114 -9.54 -17.43 17.36
C TYR A 114 -9.19 -18.76 18.02
N ASN A 115 -10.19 -19.49 18.53
CA ASN A 115 -10.00 -20.78 19.21
C ASN A 115 -10.12 -21.99 18.24
N GLN A 116 -9.94 -23.21 18.73
CA GLN A 116 -10.11 -24.45 17.93
C GLN A 116 -11.50 -24.66 17.32
N GLU A 117 -12.53 -23.99 17.83
CA GLU A 117 -13.90 -24.04 17.31
C GLU A 117 -14.16 -22.96 16.24
N ASN A 118 -13.10 -22.26 15.82
CA ASN A 118 -13.13 -21.10 14.92
C ASN A 118 -13.83 -19.85 15.50
N ASN A 119 -14.04 -19.78 16.82
CA ASN A 119 -14.66 -18.61 17.45
C ASN A 119 -13.64 -17.49 17.66
N ILE A 120 -13.98 -16.28 17.23
CA ILE A 120 -13.14 -15.09 17.36
C ILE A 120 -13.00 -14.65 18.82
N LEU A 121 -11.77 -14.59 19.31
CA LEU A 121 -11.44 -14.16 20.67
C LEU A 121 -11.04 -12.68 20.73
N TRP A 122 -10.40 -12.18 19.67
CA TRP A 122 -9.93 -10.80 19.57
C TRP A 122 -9.55 -10.46 18.12
N CYS A 123 -9.69 -9.19 17.73
CA CYS A 123 -9.14 -8.68 16.48
C CYS A 123 -8.60 -7.25 16.65
N ASN A 124 -7.61 -6.89 15.83
CA ASN A 124 -7.07 -5.54 15.79
C ASN A 124 -7.95 -4.59 14.94
N SER A 125 -7.58 -3.30 14.91
CA SER A 125 -8.22 -2.28 14.09
C SER A 125 -8.21 -2.59 12.59
N GLN A 126 -7.09 -3.09 12.06
CA GLN A 126 -6.97 -3.41 10.63
C GLN A 126 -7.88 -4.56 10.21
N ALA A 127 -8.00 -5.62 11.01
CA ALA A 127 -8.92 -6.73 10.72
C ALA A 127 -10.39 -6.25 10.67
N ARG A 128 -10.76 -5.26 11.49
CA ARG A 128 -12.10 -4.65 11.42
C ARG A 128 -12.31 -3.90 10.10
N LEU A 129 -11.30 -3.21 9.58
CA LEU A 129 -11.38 -2.50 8.31
C LEU A 129 -11.41 -3.46 7.12
N LEU A 130 -10.56 -4.48 7.12
CA LEU A 130 -10.40 -5.42 6.02
C LEU A 130 -11.56 -6.43 5.92
N PHE A 131 -12.14 -6.86 7.04
CA PHE A 131 -13.24 -7.85 7.05
C PHE A 131 -14.59 -7.29 7.47
N GLY A 132 -14.65 -6.06 7.97
CA GLY A 132 -15.91 -5.44 8.41
C GLY A 132 -16.40 -5.91 9.78
N PHE A 133 -15.53 -6.49 10.61
CA PHE A 133 -15.92 -6.98 11.93
C PHE A 133 -16.40 -5.87 12.86
N GLN A 134 -17.50 -6.12 13.56
CA GLN A 134 -18.10 -5.26 14.56
C GLN A 134 -17.63 -5.66 15.96
N TRP A 135 -16.57 -5.03 16.44
CA TRP A 135 -16.03 -5.29 17.78
C TRP A 135 -16.65 -4.36 18.84
N PRO A 136 -17.10 -4.86 20.01
CA PRO A 136 -16.96 -6.22 20.55
C PRO A 136 -18.15 -7.17 20.27
N THR A 137 -19.12 -6.78 19.46
CA THR A 137 -20.35 -7.56 19.19
C THR A 137 -20.10 -8.94 18.59
N ASP A 138 -19.09 -9.05 17.73
CA ASP A 138 -18.74 -10.30 17.04
C ASP A 138 -17.91 -11.26 17.92
N GLN A 139 -17.52 -10.86 19.13
CA GLN A 139 -16.74 -11.71 20.03
C GLN A 139 -17.45 -13.05 20.30
N GLY A 140 -16.73 -14.16 20.09
CA GLY A 140 -17.23 -15.51 20.30
C GLY A 140 -18.02 -16.08 19.11
N GLN A 141 -18.22 -15.32 18.03
CA GLN A 141 -18.80 -15.85 16.80
C GLN A 141 -17.77 -16.62 15.96
N ARG A 142 -18.27 -17.57 15.18
CA ARG A 142 -17.49 -18.38 14.25
C ARG A 142 -16.95 -17.56 13.08
N LEU A 143 -15.65 -17.67 12.81
CA LEU A 143 -14.93 -16.88 11.80
C LEU A 143 -15.42 -17.16 10.37
N ASP A 144 -15.78 -18.41 10.08
CA ASP A 144 -16.38 -18.87 8.82
C ASP A 144 -17.79 -18.30 8.57
N ASN A 145 -18.50 -17.85 9.61
CA ASN A 145 -19.79 -17.16 9.44
C ASN A 145 -19.63 -15.66 9.14
N LEU A 146 -18.52 -15.08 9.61
CA LEU A 146 -18.19 -13.66 9.41
C LEU A 146 -17.52 -13.45 8.05
N ILE A 147 -16.57 -14.32 7.67
CA ILE A 147 -15.91 -14.30 6.36
C ILE A 147 -16.59 -15.32 5.45
N ARG A 148 -17.61 -14.86 4.71
CA ARG A 148 -18.47 -15.72 3.88
C ARG A 148 -17.86 -16.02 2.51
N TYR A 149 -16.68 -16.63 2.51
CA TYR A 149 -16.04 -17.14 1.29
C TYR A 149 -15.91 -18.67 1.37
N PRO A 150 -16.41 -19.44 0.38
CA PRO A 150 -16.30 -20.90 0.38
C PRO A 150 -14.85 -21.38 0.54
N ALA A 151 -13.92 -20.78 -0.21
CA ALA A 151 -12.49 -21.10 -0.14
C ALA A 151 -11.90 -20.85 1.27
N PHE A 152 -12.40 -19.86 2.01
CA PHE A 152 -11.97 -19.59 3.38
C PHE A 152 -12.45 -20.67 4.36
N SER A 153 -13.70 -21.11 4.21
CA SER A 153 -14.27 -22.18 5.02
C SER A 153 -13.55 -23.52 4.78
N GLU A 154 -13.24 -23.81 3.51
CA GLU A 154 -12.44 -24.99 3.12
C GLU A 154 -11.02 -24.93 3.69
N TYR A 155 -10.36 -23.77 3.62
CA TYR A 155 -9.03 -23.56 4.16
C TYR A 155 -8.96 -23.78 5.68
N LEU A 156 -9.94 -23.26 6.44
CA LEU A 156 -10.03 -23.54 7.87
C LEU A 156 -10.34 -25.01 8.16
N ALA A 157 -11.20 -25.66 7.37
CA ALA A 157 -11.55 -27.06 7.55
C ALA A 157 -10.37 -28.00 7.28
N ALA A 158 -9.58 -27.71 6.24
CA ALA A 158 -8.44 -28.52 5.82
C ALA A 158 -7.31 -28.56 6.86
N HIS A 159 -7.19 -27.52 7.71
CA HIS A 159 -6.07 -27.33 8.65
C HIS A 159 -4.68 -27.38 7.97
N ASP A 160 -4.62 -27.22 6.65
CA ASP A 160 -3.37 -27.08 5.89
C ASP A 160 -2.98 -25.61 5.82
N PHE A 161 -2.23 -25.18 6.84
CA PHE A 161 -1.77 -23.80 6.98
C PHE A 161 -0.35 -23.57 6.42
N GLU A 162 0.21 -24.51 5.65
CA GLU A 162 1.48 -24.27 4.94
C GLU A 162 1.29 -23.28 3.78
N HIS A 163 0.14 -23.35 3.12
CA HIS A 163 -0.20 -22.49 1.99
C HIS A 163 -0.92 -21.22 2.44
N VAL A 164 -0.70 -20.13 1.71
CA VAL A 164 -1.48 -18.90 1.92
C VAL A 164 -2.79 -18.98 1.16
N LEU A 165 -3.85 -18.41 1.73
CA LEU A 165 -5.13 -18.27 1.06
C LEU A 165 -5.31 -16.85 0.54
N LEU A 166 -5.51 -16.71 -0.77
CA LEU A 166 -5.87 -15.45 -1.41
C LEU A 166 -7.38 -15.37 -1.59
N ILE A 167 -8.01 -14.38 -0.97
CA ILE A 167 -9.44 -14.08 -1.14
C ILE A 167 -9.66 -12.56 -1.21
N PRO A 168 -10.68 -12.07 -1.91
CA PRO A 168 -11.05 -10.67 -1.84
C PRO A 168 -11.57 -10.32 -0.44
N SER A 169 -11.45 -9.05 -0.07
CA SER A 169 -12.07 -8.54 1.15
C SER A 169 -13.60 -8.65 1.07
N PRO A 170 -14.29 -9.08 2.14
CA PRO A 170 -15.76 -9.04 2.20
C PRO A 170 -16.36 -7.63 2.15
N VAL A 171 -15.56 -6.59 2.44
CA VAL A 171 -16.00 -5.18 2.48
C VAL A 171 -15.80 -4.52 1.13
N ASN A 172 -14.71 -4.85 0.44
CA ASN A 172 -14.39 -4.32 -0.88
C ASN A 172 -13.75 -5.42 -1.75
N GLU A 173 -14.45 -5.83 -2.79
CA GLU A 173 -13.97 -6.87 -3.71
C GLU A 173 -12.70 -6.48 -4.47
N ASP A 174 -12.39 -5.18 -4.58
CA ASP A 174 -11.16 -4.69 -5.21
C ASP A 174 -9.89 -4.95 -4.38
N ILE A 175 -10.05 -5.26 -3.09
CA ILE A 175 -8.92 -5.52 -2.18
C ILE A 175 -8.67 -7.02 -2.11
N LEU A 176 -7.48 -7.45 -2.52
CA LEU A 176 -7.03 -8.84 -2.41
C LEU A 176 -6.27 -9.06 -1.10
N LEU A 177 -6.73 -10.03 -0.30
CA LEU A 177 -6.16 -10.37 0.99
C LEU A 177 -5.38 -11.68 0.93
N GLU A 178 -4.12 -11.64 1.35
CA GLU A 178 -3.32 -12.82 1.68
C GLU A 178 -3.58 -13.21 3.14
N ASN A 179 -4.11 -14.41 3.34
CA ASN A 179 -4.51 -14.94 4.64
C ASN A 179 -3.60 -16.08 5.06
N ARG A 180 -2.95 -15.91 6.21
CA ARG A 180 -2.08 -16.91 6.82
C ARG A 180 -2.55 -17.23 8.22
N VAL A 181 -2.71 -18.51 8.52
CA VAL A 181 -3.02 -18.99 9.87
C VAL A 181 -1.76 -19.49 10.54
N ILE A 182 -1.53 -19.06 11.77
CA ILE A 182 -0.37 -19.45 12.58
C ILE A 182 -0.89 -19.99 13.90
N LYS A 183 -0.38 -21.14 14.35
CA LYS A 183 -0.72 -21.67 15.67
C LYS A 183 -0.19 -20.75 16.76
N TYR A 184 -1.07 -20.31 17.66
CA TYR A 184 -0.76 -19.37 18.73
C TYR A 184 -1.09 -20.01 20.09
N GLY A 185 -0.05 -20.37 20.87
CA GLY A 185 -0.26 -21.07 22.14
C GLY A 185 -0.76 -22.51 21.99
N LEU A 186 -1.48 -23.02 23.00
CA LEU A 186 -1.92 -24.43 23.04
C LEU A 186 -3.15 -24.67 22.15
N ASP A 187 -4.19 -23.83 22.28
CA ASP A 187 -5.52 -24.04 21.65
C ASP A 187 -6.06 -22.79 20.93
N GLN A 188 -5.17 -21.92 20.44
CA GLN A 188 -5.55 -20.73 19.69
C GLN A 188 -4.78 -20.65 18.37
N TYR A 189 -5.36 -19.90 17.45
CA TYR A 189 -4.83 -19.63 16.14
C TYR A 189 -4.85 -18.13 15.89
N LEU A 190 -3.87 -17.68 15.11
CA LEU A 190 -3.70 -16.31 14.68
C LEU A 190 -3.90 -16.28 13.17
N LEU A 191 -4.97 -15.65 12.70
CA LEU A 191 -5.13 -15.28 11.30
C LEU A 191 -4.47 -13.92 11.10
N VAL A 192 -3.50 -13.86 10.20
CA VAL A 192 -2.87 -12.65 9.71
C VAL A 192 -3.30 -12.44 8.26
N SER A 193 -3.86 -11.27 7.99
CA SER A 193 -4.43 -10.92 6.70
C SER A 193 -3.77 -9.64 6.19
N ARG A 194 -3.09 -9.74 5.05
CA ARG A 194 -2.38 -8.64 4.41
C ARG A 194 -3.06 -8.22 3.13
N ASP A 195 -3.23 -6.92 2.92
CA ASP A 195 -3.58 -6.37 1.61
C ASP A 195 -2.38 -6.50 0.66
N VAL A 196 -2.54 -7.37 -0.34
CA VAL A 196 -1.52 -7.63 -1.38
C VAL A 196 -1.94 -7.12 -2.76
N THR A 197 -3.02 -6.33 -2.83
CA THR A 197 -3.63 -5.84 -4.08
C THR A 197 -2.60 -5.22 -5.01
N ARG A 198 -1.80 -4.27 -4.49
CA ARG A 198 -0.79 -3.57 -5.30
C ARG A 198 0.30 -4.49 -5.82
N ILE A 199 0.73 -5.46 -5.01
CA ILE A 199 1.80 -6.40 -5.39
C ILE A 199 1.26 -7.32 -6.48
N HIS A 200 0.06 -7.87 -6.30
CA HIS A 200 -0.57 -8.75 -7.26
C HIS A 200 -0.85 -8.05 -8.60
N GLN A 201 -1.37 -6.81 -8.57
CA GLN A 201 -1.56 -6.00 -9.78
C GLN A 201 -0.25 -5.75 -10.53
N LEU A 202 0.85 -5.50 -9.81
CA LEU A 202 2.18 -5.33 -10.42
C LEU A 202 2.68 -6.62 -11.06
N GLU A 203 2.48 -7.77 -10.40
CA GLU A 203 2.85 -9.07 -10.95
C GLU A 203 2.04 -9.42 -12.20
N GLU A 204 0.73 -9.17 -12.17
CA GLU A 204 -0.17 -9.40 -13.30
C GLU A 204 0.20 -8.53 -14.50
N MET A 205 0.39 -7.22 -14.28
CA MET A 205 0.88 -6.30 -15.32
C MET A 205 2.24 -6.75 -15.89
N ARG A 206 3.14 -7.26 -15.04
CA ARG A 206 4.43 -7.79 -15.49
C ARG A 206 4.27 -9.04 -16.35
N ARG A 207 3.40 -9.98 -15.97
CA ARG A 207 3.13 -11.20 -16.75
C ARG A 207 2.50 -10.86 -18.09
N GLU A 208 1.50 -9.98 -18.09
CA GLU A 208 0.84 -9.50 -19.31
C GLU A 208 1.84 -8.79 -20.23
N PHE A 209 2.71 -7.95 -19.69
CA PHE A 209 3.78 -7.30 -20.44
C PHE A 209 4.71 -8.32 -21.13
N VAL A 210 5.21 -9.31 -20.40
CA VAL A 210 6.11 -10.34 -20.97
C VAL A 210 5.40 -11.16 -22.05
N ALA A 211 4.14 -11.53 -21.81
CA ALA A 211 3.33 -12.25 -22.79
C ALA A 211 3.14 -11.41 -24.07
N ASN A 212 2.77 -10.14 -23.94
CA ASN A 212 2.52 -9.24 -25.07
C ASN A 212 3.80 -8.98 -25.88
N VAL A 213 4.94 -8.70 -25.23
CA VAL A 213 6.24 -8.57 -25.91
C VAL A 213 6.56 -9.84 -26.70
N SER A 214 6.35 -11.01 -26.10
CA SER A 214 6.64 -12.29 -26.74
C SER A 214 5.77 -12.52 -27.99
N HIS A 215 4.48 -12.19 -27.92
CA HIS A 215 3.55 -12.30 -29.05
C HIS A 215 3.87 -11.32 -30.18
N GLU A 216 4.16 -10.06 -29.84
CA GLU A 216 4.49 -9.00 -30.79
C GLU A 216 5.85 -9.22 -31.47
N LEU A 217 6.79 -9.93 -30.84
CA LEU A 217 8.06 -10.35 -31.46
C LEU A 217 7.94 -11.65 -32.27
N LYS A 218 7.12 -12.63 -31.82
CA LYS A 218 6.96 -13.92 -32.50
C LYS A 218 6.36 -13.76 -33.90
N THR A 219 5.35 -12.91 -34.04
CA THR A 219 4.64 -12.69 -35.31
C THR A 219 5.55 -12.22 -36.45
N PRO A 220 6.33 -11.13 -36.33
CA PRO A 220 7.25 -10.70 -37.37
C PRO A 220 8.39 -11.72 -37.60
N LEU A 221 8.85 -12.42 -36.56
CA LEU A 221 9.87 -13.45 -36.69
C LEU A 221 9.38 -14.64 -37.52
N THR A 222 8.14 -15.08 -37.35
CA THR A 222 7.53 -16.14 -38.19
C THR A 222 7.39 -15.69 -39.65
N VAL A 223 7.05 -14.42 -39.89
CA VAL A 223 6.99 -13.87 -41.26
C VAL A 223 8.39 -13.83 -41.91
N LEU A 224 9.41 -13.43 -41.15
CA LEU A 224 10.81 -13.46 -41.60
C LEU A 224 11.26 -14.89 -41.94
N GLN A 225 10.96 -15.85 -41.07
CA GLN A 225 11.27 -17.26 -41.30
C GLN A 225 10.58 -17.80 -42.57
N GLY A 226 9.29 -17.51 -42.77
CA GLY A 226 8.57 -17.93 -43.97
C GLY A 226 9.15 -17.34 -45.27
N TYR A 227 9.60 -16.07 -45.26
CA TYR A 227 10.28 -15.49 -46.43
C TYR A 227 11.68 -16.08 -46.64
N LEU A 228 12.42 -16.41 -45.58
CA LEU A 228 13.71 -17.09 -45.69
C LEU A 228 13.56 -18.52 -46.24
N GLU A 229 12.53 -19.26 -45.83
CA GLU A 229 12.16 -20.57 -46.37
C GLU A 229 11.84 -20.47 -47.87
N LEU A 230 11.02 -19.49 -48.27
CA LEU A 230 10.70 -19.25 -49.68
C LEU A 230 11.94 -18.94 -50.55
N ILE A 231 12.92 -18.21 -50.00
CA ILE A 231 14.18 -17.91 -50.70
C ILE A 231 15.06 -19.15 -50.80
N ASN A 232 15.07 -20.01 -49.77
CA ASN A 232 15.90 -21.21 -49.72
C ASN A 232 15.34 -22.35 -50.60
N ASP A 233 14.02 -22.39 -50.83
CA ASP A 233 13.37 -23.35 -51.72
C ASP A 233 13.44 -22.94 -53.21
N SER A 234 13.75 -21.68 -53.53
CA SER A 234 14.00 -21.21 -54.90
C SER A 234 15.42 -21.58 -55.37
N ASP A 235 15.57 -22.81 -55.87
CA ASP A 235 16.83 -23.44 -56.31
C ASP A 235 17.23 -23.10 -57.77
N ASP A 236 16.74 -22.01 -58.36
CA ASP A 236 17.04 -21.70 -59.76
C ASP A 236 17.59 -20.27 -59.93
N GLY A 237 18.80 -20.17 -60.47
CA GLY A 237 19.66 -18.97 -60.55
C GLY A 237 19.16 -17.83 -61.46
N GLN A 238 17.84 -17.62 -61.57
CA GLN A 238 17.24 -16.47 -62.22
C GLN A 238 16.81 -15.45 -61.16
N ARG A 239 17.11 -14.17 -61.41
CA ARG A 239 16.66 -13.03 -60.58
C ARG A 239 15.14 -12.92 -60.64
N ASP A 240 14.45 -13.70 -59.80
CA ASP A 240 13.01 -13.65 -59.65
C ASP A 240 12.61 -12.33 -58.96
N PRO A 241 11.70 -11.52 -59.54
CA PRO A 241 11.09 -10.37 -58.86
C PRO A 241 10.52 -10.68 -57.46
N SER A 242 10.14 -11.94 -57.23
CA SER A 242 9.67 -12.46 -55.92
C SER A 242 10.71 -12.29 -54.80
N LEU A 243 12.00 -12.45 -55.11
CA LEU A 243 13.12 -12.31 -54.17
C LEU A 243 13.29 -10.86 -53.68
N ALA A 244 13.09 -9.90 -54.56
CA ALA A 244 13.13 -8.47 -54.21
C ALA A 244 11.93 -8.08 -53.33
N MET A 245 10.75 -8.63 -53.59
CA MET A 245 9.56 -8.44 -52.74
C MET A 245 9.74 -9.08 -51.36
N ALA A 246 10.26 -10.31 -51.30
CA ALA A 246 10.58 -11.00 -50.05
C ALA A 246 11.63 -10.22 -49.23
N ALA A 247 12.73 -9.78 -49.85
CA ALA A 247 13.74 -8.97 -49.19
C ALA A 247 13.20 -7.63 -48.66
N SER A 248 12.33 -6.97 -49.43
CA SER A 248 11.63 -5.75 -48.99
C SER A 248 10.70 -6.02 -47.79
N ALA A 249 9.90 -7.08 -47.85
CA ALA A 249 9.00 -7.48 -46.76
C ALA A 249 9.78 -7.86 -45.49
N MET A 250 10.90 -8.57 -45.62
CA MET A 250 11.78 -8.90 -44.50
C MET A 250 12.41 -7.64 -43.88
N LYS A 251 12.93 -6.74 -44.71
CA LYS A 251 13.49 -5.45 -44.25
C LYS A 251 12.45 -4.63 -43.48
N LEU A 252 11.20 -4.62 -43.94
CA LEU A 252 10.10 -3.95 -43.26
C LEU A 252 9.80 -4.58 -41.90
N GLN A 253 9.75 -5.91 -41.78
CA GLN A 253 9.51 -6.58 -40.50
C GLN A 253 10.68 -6.42 -39.53
N ALA A 254 11.92 -6.51 -40.01
CA ALA A 254 13.11 -6.27 -39.19
C ALA A 254 13.15 -4.83 -38.64
N SER A 255 12.80 -3.84 -39.47
CA SER A 255 12.70 -2.44 -39.03
C SER A 255 11.59 -2.24 -37.98
N ARG A 256 10.44 -2.92 -38.12
CA ARG A 256 9.37 -2.92 -37.11
C ARG A 256 9.83 -3.51 -35.77
N MET A 257 10.51 -4.66 -35.80
CA MET A 257 11.07 -5.27 -34.59
C MET A 257 12.12 -4.36 -33.93
N GLN A 258 13.00 -3.75 -34.72
CA GLN A 258 13.99 -2.81 -34.21
C GLN A 258 13.33 -1.63 -33.48
N SER A 259 12.32 -1.00 -34.09
CA SER A 259 11.58 0.10 -33.48
C SER A 259 10.90 -0.32 -32.17
N MET A 260 10.33 -1.53 -32.11
CA MET A 260 9.72 -2.07 -30.90
C MET A 260 10.75 -2.29 -29.78
N VAL A 261 11.91 -2.85 -30.10
CA VAL A 261 13.01 -3.04 -29.13
C VAL A 261 13.53 -1.70 -28.62
N GLU A 262 13.71 -0.72 -29.50
CA GLU A 262 14.11 0.64 -29.12
C GLU A 262 13.10 1.30 -28.18
N GLN A 263 11.80 1.13 -28.44
CA GLN A 263 10.71 1.59 -27.57
C GLN A 263 10.75 0.92 -26.20
N LEU A 264 11.00 -0.39 -26.13
CA LEU A 264 11.13 -1.13 -24.87
C LEU A 264 12.35 -0.68 -24.06
N LEU A 265 13.49 -0.50 -24.72
CA LEU A 265 14.71 0.01 -24.08
C LEU A 265 14.53 1.45 -23.58
N SER A 266 13.84 2.29 -24.36
CA SER A 266 13.50 3.66 -23.95
C SER A 266 12.62 3.65 -22.71
N LEU A 267 11.56 2.85 -22.69
CA LEU A 267 10.66 2.70 -21.54
C LEU A 267 11.41 2.20 -20.30
N SER A 268 12.24 1.16 -20.44
CA SER A 268 13.05 0.60 -19.34
C SER A 268 14.04 1.64 -18.78
N LYS A 269 14.67 2.45 -19.63
CA LYS A 269 15.55 3.54 -19.19
C LYS A 269 14.79 4.62 -18.42
N ILE A 270 13.59 5.00 -18.89
CA ILE A 270 12.74 6.01 -18.21
C ILE A 270 12.27 5.49 -16.85
N GLU A 271 11.95 4.20 -16.73
CA GLU A 271 11.54 3.57 -15.46
C GLU A 271 12.70 3.39 -14.47
N SER A 272 13.90 3.07 -14.97
CA SER A 272 15.09 2.84 -14.15
C SER A 272 15.78 4.13 -13.74
N ALA A 273 15.62 5.20 -14.52
CA ALA A 273 16.08 6.52 -14.15
C ALA A 273 15.22 7.02 -12.97
N ALA A 274 15.74 6.84 -11.75
CA ALA A 274 15.33 7.68 -10.61
C ALA A 274 15.34 9.14 -11.07
N GLN A 275 14.48 10.00 -10.49
CA GLN A 275 14.25 11.43 -10.79
C GLN A 275 15.54 12.28 -10.83
N ALA A 276 16.46 11.95 -11.73
CA ALA A 276 17.80 12.47 -11.80
C ALA A 276 17.68 13.74 -12.62
N SER A 277 17.62 14.86 -11.88
CA SER A 277 17.90 16.22 -12.29
C SER A 277 17.66 16.52 -13.78
N ILE A 278 16.38 16.54 -14.16
CA ILE A 278 15.92 17.13 -15.41
C ILE A 278 16.12 18.65 -15.32
N GLN A 279 17.29 19.15 -15.73
CA GLN A 279 17.64 20.58 -15.68
C GLN A 279 18.33 21.10 -16.96
N GLN A 280 18.28 20.36 -18.08
CA GLN A 280 18.79 20.88 -19.34
C GLN A 280 17.75 21.79 -19.98
N GLN A 281 18.18 22.92 -20.53
CA GLN A 281 17.32 23.78 -21.35
C GLN A 281 17.04 23.07 -22.67
N VAL A 282 15.77 22.93 -23.01
CA VAL A 282 15.27 22.31 -24.23
C VAL A 282 14.64 23.39 -25.10
N SER A 283 15.15 23.54 -26.32
CA SER A 283 14.58 24.46 -27.31
C SER A 283 13.41 23.78 -28.01
N MET A 284 12.18 24.09 -27.55
CA MET A 284 10.97 23.45 -28.09
C MET A 284 10.72 23.84 -29.54
N SER A 285 11.06 25.07 -29.93
CA SER A 285 10.92 25.53 -31.31
C SER A 285 11.82 24.77 -32.28
N ALA A 286 13.08 24.48 -31.89
CA ALA A 286 13.99 23.68 -32.71
C ALA A 286 13.49 22.23 -32.86
N GLN A 287 13.07 21.62 -31.75
CA GLN A 287 12.55 20.26 -31.75
C GLN A 287 11.28 20.11 -32.59
N LEU A 288 10.32 21.03 -32.47
CA LEU A 288 9.08 20.97 -33.23
C LEU A 288 9.27 21.26 -34.72
N LYS A 289 10.31 22.03 -35.10
CA LYS A 289 10.73 22.17 -36.51
C LYS A 289 11.27 20.87 -37.09
N MET A 290 12.08 20.13 -36.33
CA MET A 290 12.55 18.80 -36.72
C MET A 290 11.35 17.84 -36.86
N LEU A 291 10.49 17.80 -35.84
CA LEU A 291 9.30 16.96 -35.84
C LEU A 291 8.35 17.26 -37.01
N LYS A 292 8.19 18.55 -37.38
CA LYS A 292 7.43 18.93 -38.57
C LYS A 292 8.00 18.32 -39.85
N THR A 293 9.33 18.33 -39.99
CA THR A 293 10.01 17.74 -41.15
C THR A 293 9.80 16.23 -41.22
N ASP A 294 9.95 15.55 -40.07
CA ASP A 294 9.74 14.11 -39.96
C ASP A 294 8.27 13.73 -40.22
N ALA A 295 7.33 14.52 -39.69
CA ALA A 295 5.90 14.33 -39.90
C ALA A 295 5.50 14.46 -41.37
N LEU A 296 6.01 15.47 -42.08
CA LEU A 296 5.76 15.63 -43.52
C LEU A 296 6.33 14.47 -44.34
N SER A 297 7.53 13.99 -43.98
CA SER A 297 8.13 12.79 -44.59
C SER A 297 7.29 11.54 -44.35
N LEU A 298 6.73 11.38 -43.14
CA LEU A 298 5.89 10.25 -42.77
C LEU A 298 4.51 10.27 -43.46
N ILE A 299 3.94 11.45 -43.68
CA ILE A 299 2.70 11.62 -44.46
C ILE A 299 2.93 11.18 -45.91
N GLY A 300 4.07 11.53 -46.50
CA GLY A 300 4.44 11.12 -47.85
C GLY A 300 3.41 11.57 -48.88
N GLU A 301 2.80 10.61 -49.59
CA GLU A 301 1.79 10.86 -50.63
C GLU A 301 0.34 10.85 -50.11
N ARG A 302 0.13 10.72 -48.79
CA ARG A 302 -1.21 10.70 -48.22
C ARG A 302 -1.86 12.07 -48.29
N ASP A 303 -3.16 12.11 -48.56
CA ASP A 303 -3.96 13.33 -48.48
C ASP A 303 -4.25 13.67 -47.01
N LEU A 304 -3.26 14.22 -46.31
CA LEU A 304 -3.35 14.61 -44.89
C LEU A 304 -2.74 15.99 -44.72
N VAL A 305 -3.47 16.87 -44.04
CA VAL A 305 -2.98 18.23 -43.75
C VAL A 305 -2.55 18.29 -42.29
N ILE A 306 -1.27 18.65 -42.06
CA ILE A 306 -0.74 18.90 -40.71
C ILE A 306 -0.26 20.34 -40.58
N GLU A 307 -0.72 21.02 -39.53
CA GLU A 307 -0.32 22.40 -39.22
C GLU A 307 0.39 22.45 -37.87
N PHE A 308 1.48 23.21 -37.79
CA PHE A 308 2.23 23.46 -36.56
C PHE A 308 2.11 24.93 -36.19
N ALA A 309 1.43 25.23 -35.08
CA ALA A 309 1.39 26.53 -34.45
C ALA A 309 2.31 26.51 -33.21
N VAL A 310 3.48 27.12 -33.32
CA VAL A 310 4.55 27.02 -32.30
C VAL A 310 4.95 28.41 -31.83
N ASP A 311 4.79 28.66 -30.53
CA ASP A 311 5.37 29.83 -29.86
C ASP A 311 6.87 29.64 -29.69
N GLU A 312 7.65 30.38 -30.48
CA GLU A 312 9.11 30.29 -30.48
C GLU A 312 9.77 30.85 -29.21
N GLY A 313 9.03 31.61 -28.38
CA GLY A 313 9.53 32.23 -27.17
C GLY A 313 9.47 31.35 -25.91
N VAL A 314 8.97 30.12 -26.02
CA VAL A 314 8.67 29.25 -24.88
C VAL A 314 9.56 27.99 -24.91
N ASP A 315 10.63 28.03 -24.12
CA ASP A 315 11.53 26.91 -23.88
C ASP A 315 11.31 26.31 -22.48
N VAL A 316 11.74 25.07 -22.28
CA VAL A 316 11.51 24.31 -21.03
C VAL A 316 12.77 23.66 -20.48
N TYR A 317 12.81 23.42 -19.18
CA TYR A 317 13.80 22.58 -18.52
C TYR A 317 13.33 21.12 -18.52
N GLY A 318 14.12 20.26 -19.14
CA GLY A 318 13.66 18.98 -19.65
C GLY A 318 14.80 18.02 -19.96
N ASP A 319 14.44 16.74 -20.12
CA ASP A 319 15.27 15.81 -20.88
C ASP A 319 14.80 15.94 -22.32
N GLU A 320 15.68 16.47 -23.17
CA GLU A 320 15.36 16.78 -24.56
C GLU A 320 14.90 15.54 -25.33
N ALA A 321 15.53 14.38 -25.11
CA ALA A 321 15.19 13.15 -25.81
C ALA A 321 13.83 12.60 -25.34
N GLN A 322 13.53 12.69 -24.05
CA GLN A 322 12.24 12.27 -23.52
C GLN A 322 11.09 13.14 -24.03
N ILE A 323 11.22 14.46 -23.95
CA ILE A 323 10.17 15.39 -24.42
C ILE A 323 9.96 15.23 -25.93
N PHE A 324 11.04 15.16 -26.72
CA PHE A 324 10.94 14.92 -28.16
C PHE A 324 10.25 13.60 -28.48
N SER A 325 10.57 12.53 -27.73
CA SER A 325 9.91 11.23 -27.87
C SER A 325 8.40 11.31 -27.56
N ALA A 326 8.00 12.03 -26.51
CA ALA A 326 6.58 12.20 -26.19
C ALA A 326 5.83 12.94 -27.30
N CYS A 327 6.37 14.06 -27.79
CA CYS A 327 5.79 14.82 -28.91
C CYS A 327 5.71 13.96 -30.18
N THR A 328 6.77 13.24 -30.51
CA THR A 328 6.82 12.33 -31.67
C THR A 328 5.76 11.24 -31.58
N ASN A 329 5.61 10.59 -30.42
CA ASN A 329 4.60 9.55 -30.24
C ASN A 329 3.16 10.09 -30.42
N LEU A 330 2.87 11.31 -29.94
CA LEU A 330 1.55 11.91 -30.11
C LEU A 330 1.26 12.26 -31.59
N VAL A 331 2.22 12.91 -32.27
CA VAL A 331 2.05 13.31 -33.68
C VAL A 331 1.98 12.10 -34.61
N THR A 332 2.85 11.10 -34.41
CA THR A 332 2.84 9.88 -35.23
C THR A 332 1.58 9.04 -35.02
N ASN A 333 0.99 9.05 -33.81
CA ASN A 333 -0.31 8.44 -33.57
C ASN A 333 -1.42 9.15 -34.36
N ALA A 334 -1.46 10.49 -34.34
CA ALA A 334 -2.46 11.24 -35.10
C ALA A 334 -2.36 10.93 -36.61
N ILE A 335 -1.15 10.98 -37.20
CA ILE A 335 -0.92 10.67 -38.61
C ILE A 335 -1.37 9.24 -38.95
N ARG A 336 -1.08 8.28 -38.07
CA ARG A 336 -1.35 6.85 -38.31
C ARG A 336 -2.83 6.48 -38.26
N TYR A 337 -3.60 7.11 -37.38
CA TYR A 337 -5.01 6.76 -37.15
C TYR A 337 -5.99 7.68 -37.87
N CYS A 338 -5.56 8.86 -38.32
CA CYS A 338 -6.40 9.71 -39.16
C CYS A 338 -6.48 9.18 -40.59
N PRO A 339 -7.68 9.05 -41.17
CA PRO A 339 -7.85 8.71 -42.57
C PRO A 339 -7.42 9.87 -43.47
N ASP A 340 -7.28 9.61 -44.76
CA ASP A 340 -7.01 10.64 -45.76
C ASP A 340 -8.20 11.63 -45.84
N GLY A 341 -7.93 12.89 -46.16
CA GLY A 341 -8.83 14.05 -46.04
C GLY A 341 -8.88 14.68 -44.63
N SER A 342 -8.14 14.15 -43.66
CA SER A 342 -8.14 14.66 -42.28
C SER A 342 -7.17 15.82 -42.07
N PHE A 343 -7.44 16.61 -41.03
CA PHE A 343 -6.65 17.73 -40.56
C PHE A 343 -6.11 17.46 -39.15
N ILE A 344 -4.81 17.68 -38.97
CA ILE A 344 -4.11 17.53 -37.70
C ILE A 344 -3.48 18.88 -37.33
N GLN A 345 -3.80 19.40 -36.16
CA GLN A 345 -3.21 20.61 -35.60
C GLN A 345 -2.28 20.26 -34.44
N VAL A 346 -1.02 20.69 -34.53
CA VAL A 346 -0.03 20.62 -33.47
C VAL A 346 0.19 22.02 -32.92
N LEU A 347 -0.05 22.21 -31.63
CA LEU A 347 0.02 23.51 -30.97
C LEU A 347 1.00 23.46 -29.79
N TRP A 348 1.91 24.42 -29.74
CA TRP A 348 2.77 24.72 -28.61
C TRP A 348 2.65 26.19 -28.25
N GLN A 349 2.11 26.49 -27.06
CA GLN A 349 1.90 27.86 -26.62
C GLN A 349 1.98 28.01 -25.10
N ARG A 350 2.23 29.24 -24.64
CA ARG A 350 2.10 29.57 -23.22
C ARG A 350 0.63 29.60 -22.78
N CYS A 351 0.35 29.16 -21.56
CA CYS A 351 -0.97 29.23 -20.94
C CYS A 351 -0.84 29.59 -19.45
N ASP A 352 -1.96 29.92 -18.78
CA ASP A 352 -1.95 30.32 -17.37
C ASP A 352 -1.35 29.24 -16.43
N GLY A 353 -1.41 27.97 -16.84
CA GLY A 353 -0.86 26.83 -16.12
C GLY A 353 0.56 26.40 -16.54
N GLY A 354 1.24 27.15 -17.42
CA GLY A 354 2.58 26.83 -17.91
C GLY A 354 2.70 26.91 -19.44
N ALA A 355 3.11 25.81 -20.08
CA ALA A 355 3.13 25.70 -21.55
C ALA A 355 2.38 24.44 -22.01
N LEU A 356 1.46 24.63 -22.94
CA LEU A 356 0.57 23.61 -23.46
C LEU A 356 1.14 23.06 -24.77
N PHE A 357 1.36 21.75 -24.81
CA PHE A 357 1.48 21.00 -26.05
C PHE A 357 0.17 20.26 -26.32
N SER A 358 -0.34 20.36 -27.54
CA SER A 358 -1.53 19.59 -27.95
C SER A 358 -1.44 19.13 -29.40
N VAL A 359 -1.99 17.95 -29.65
CA VAL A 359 -2.21 17.39 -30.99
C VAL A 359 -3.70 17.13 -31.11
N THR A 360 -4.37 17.90 -31.97
CA THR A 360 -5.81 17.79 -32.24
C THR A 360 -6.03 17.26 -33.64
N ASP A 361 -6.85 16.23 -33.77
CA ASP A 361 -7.25 15.65 -35.05
C ASP A 361 -8.77 15.64 -35.20
N ASN A 362 -9.25 15.63 -36.45
CA ASN A 362 -10.66 15.43 -36.81
C ASN A 362 -10.95 14.00 -37.28
N GLY A 363 -10.18 13.03 -36.79
CA GLY A 363 -10.27 11.62 -37.18
C GLY A 363 -11.48 10.88 -36.59
N PRO A 364 -11.43 9.54 -36.50
CA PRO A 364 -12.58 8.73 -36.11
C PRO A 364 -13.03 8.93 -34.65
N GLY A 365 -12.21 9.57 -33.81
CA GLY A 365 -12.46 9.68 -32.37
C GLY A 365 -12.37 8.34 -31.64
N ILE A 366 -12.49 8.41 -30.31
CA ILE A 366 -12.33 7.27 -29.40
C ILE A 366 -13.50 7.25 -28.41
N ALA A 367 -14.09 6.08 -28.19
CA ALA A 367 -15.17 5.93 -27.22
C ALA A 367 -14.66 6.00 -25.76
N ALA A 368 -15.49 6.54 -24.87
CA ALA A 368 -15.11 6.88 -23.50
C ALA A 368 -14.61 5.68 -22.67
N ASN A 369 -15.13 4.47 -22.92
CA ASN A 369 -14.71 3.24 -22.27
C ASN A 369 -13.24 2.86 -22.54
N HIS A 370 -12.65 3.34 -23.65
CA HIS A 370 -11.27 3.04 -24.00
C HIS A 370 -10.27 4.05 -23.43
N LEU A 371 -10.69 5.28 -23.13
CA LEU A 371 -9.81 6.41 -22.81
C LEU A 371 -8.87 6.13 -21.62
N ALA A 372 -9.39 5.56 -20.53
CA ALA A 372 -8.60 5.24 -19.35
C ALA A 372 -7.47 4.22 -19.63
N ARG A 373 -7.72 3.32 -20.60
CA ARG A 373 -6.87 2.19 -20.94
C ARG A 373 -5.85 2.50 -22.04
N LEU A 374 -6.01 3.59 -22.79
CA LEU A 374 -5.09 3.97 -23.88
C LEU A 374 -3.63 4.14 -23.44
N THR A 375 -3.40 4.41 -22.15
CA THR A 375 -2.06 4.55 -21.59
C THR A 375 -1.51 3.27 -20.98
N GLU A 376 -2.29 2.17 -20.98
CA GLU A 376 -1.82 0.82 -20.65
C GLU A 376 -0.85 0.34 -21.75
N ARG A 377 0.11 -0.50 -21.36
CA ARG A 377 1.11 -1.03 -22.29
C ARG A 377 0.46 -2.02 -23.24
N PHE A 378 0.78 -1.95 -24.52
CA PHE A 378 0.25 -2.85 -25.57
C PHE A 378 -1.27 -2.78 -25.80
N TYR A 379 -1.98 -1.87 -25.12
CA TYR A 379 -3.41 -1.73 -25.28
C TYR A 379 -3.77 -1.14 -26.65
N ARG A 380 -4.76 -1.74 -27.31
CA ARG A 380 -5.26 -1.34 -28.63
C ARG A 380 -6.78 -1.56 -28.70
N ILE A 381 -7.50 -0.61 -29.31
CA ILE A 381 -8.97 -0.64 -29.44
C ILE A 381 -9.42 -1.80 -30.34
N ASP A 382 -8.74 -1.99 -31.49
CA ASP A 382 -9.01 -3.10 -32.43
C ASP A 382 -7.77 -3.99 -32.59
N GLN A 383 -7.88 -5.26 -32.17
CA GLN A 383 -6.86 -6.30 -32.44
C GLN A 383 -7.00 -6.90 -33.86
N SER A 384 -8.17 -6.77 -34.49
CA SER A 384 -8.55 -7.52 -35.71
C SER A 384 -8.35 -6.76 -37.03
N ARG A 385 -8.26 -5.42 -37.01
CA ARG A 385 -8.01 -4.63 -38.23
C ARG A 385 -6.52 -4.54 -38.56
N SER A 386 -6.02 -5.65 -39.08
CA SER A 386 -4.94 -5.80 -40.06
C SER A 386 -3.56 -5.17 -39.77
N SER A 387 -2.55 -6.01 -39.93
CA SER A 387 -1.10 -5.80 -40.00
C SER A 387 -0.55 -4.63 -40.84
N LYS A 388 -1.41 -3.76 -41.38
CA LYS A 388 -1.05 -2.61 -42.24
C LYS A 388 -0.76 -1.31 -41.46
N SER A 389 -1.41 -1.03 -40.33
CA SER A 389 -1.20 0.22 -39.55
C SER A 389 -0.24 0.06 -38.34
N GLY A 390 0.11 -1.17 -37.95
CA GLY A 390 1.39 -1.51 -37.28
C GLY A 390 1.80 -0.74 -36.01
N GLY A 391 0.87 -0.37 -35.12
CA GLY A 391 1.19 0.29 -33.85
C GLY A 391 1.58 -0.73 -32.77
N SER A 392 2.74 -0.52 -32.13
CA SER A 392 3.28 -1.36 -31.03
C SER A 392 2.41 -1.32 -29.75
N GLY A 393 1.51 -0.33 -29.60
CA GLY A 393 0.74 -0.13 -28.37
C GLY A 393 1.58 0.37 -27.18
N LEU A 394 2.89 0.61 -27.38
CA LEU A 394 3.79 1.17 -26.37
C LEU A 394 3.83 2.70 -26.37
N GLY A 395 3.48 3.37 -27.49
CA GLY A 395 3.71 4.81 -27.67
C GLY A 395 3.07 5.70 -26.60
N LEU A 396 1.77 5.51 -26.29
CA LEU A 396 1.09 6.30 -25.26
C LEU A 396 1.55 5.96 -23.84
N SER A 397 2.01 4.73 -23.59
CA SER A 397 2.62 4.37 -22.31
C SER A 397 3.96 5.10 -22.10
N ILE A 398 4.77 5.23 -23.16
CA ILE A 398 6.01 6.03 -23.15
C ILE A 398 5.68 7.49 -22.85
N VAL A 399 4.68 8.08 -23.52
CA VAL A 399 4.22 9.45 -23.25
C VAL A 399 3.85 9.62 -21.79
N LYS A 400 3.04 8.72 -21.23
CA LYS A 400 2.64 8.77 -19.81
C LYS A 400 3.85 8.74 -18.87
N HIS A 401 4.81 7.85 -19.09
CA HIS A 401 6.00 7.74 -18.25
C HIS A 401 6.91 8.98 -18.37
N VAL A 402 7.13 9.49 -19.58
CA VAL A 402 7.86 10.75 -19.80
C VAL A 402 7.21 11.89 -19.03
N LEU A 403 5.88 12.04 -19.14
CA LEU A 403 5.16 13.13 -18.50
C LEU A 403 5.20 13.02 -16.97
N VAL A 404 5.05 11.82 -16.41
CA VAL A 404 5.20 11.58 -14.96
C VAL A 404 6.60 11.99 -14.48
N ASN A 405 7.66 11.65 -15.23
CA ASN A 405 9.02 12.07 -14.93
C ASN A 405 9.18 13.61 -15.00
N HIS A 406 8.39 14.26 -15.86
CA HIS A 406 8.29 15.71 -15.98
C HIS A 406 7.21 16.35 -15.10
N GLN A 407 6.67 15.63 -14.11
CA GLN A 407 5.62 16.10 -13.17
C GLN A 407 4.37 16.66 -13.89
N SER A 408 4.10 16.15 -15.08
CA SER A 408 3.03 16.54 -15.99
C SER A 408 2.11 15.34 -16.23
N ASN A 409 0.89 15.58 -16.71
CA ASN A 409 -0.09 14.53 -16.99
C ASN A 409 -0.56 14.63 -18.44
N LEU A 410 -0.86 13.48 -19.05
CA LEU A 410 -1.51 13.42 -20.35
C LEU A 410 -3.02 13.63 -20.17
N ASN A 411 -3.57 14.63 -20.86
CA ASN A 411 -5.00 14.84 -21.01
C ASN A 411 -5.45 14.33 -22.37
N ILE A 412 -6.58 13.60 -22.40
CA ILE A 412 -7.14 13.02 -23.62
C ILE A 412 -8.61 13.37 -23.67
N GLU A 413 -8.99 14.15 -24.68
CA GLU A 413 -10.37 14.50 -24.96
C GLU A 413 -10.73 13.94 -26.33
N SER A 414 -11.74 13.09 -26.42
CA SER A 414 -12.11 12.47 -27.70
C SER A 414 -13.59 12.14 -27.70
N THR A 415 -14.22 12.36 -28.86
CA THR A 415 -15.61 12.00 -29.09
C THR A 415 -15.70 11.23 -30.41
N PRO A 416 -16.34 10.05 -30.45
CA PRO A 416 -16.49 9.27 -31.68
C PRO A 416 -17.07 10.11 -32.83
N GLY A 417 -16.40 10.10 -33.98
CA GLY A 417 -16.79 10.82 -35.19
C GLY A 417 -16.46 12.32 -35.22
N LEU A 418 -15.96 12.90 -34.13
CA LEU A 418 -15.55 14.31 -34.07
C LEU A 418 -14.04 14.51 -34.01
N GLY A 419 -13.28 13.46 -33.66
CA GLY A 419 -11.83 13.49 -33.54
C GLY A 419 -11.33 13.41 -32.10
N SER A 420 -10.05 13.69 -31.91
CA SER A 420 -9.37 13.57 -30.61
C SER A 420 -8.38 14.70 -30.38
N CYS A 421 -8.18 15.07 -29.11
CA CYS A 421 -7.17 15.99 -28.66
C CYS A 421 -6.35 15.32 -27.56
N PHE A 422 -5.05 15.16 -27.82
CA PHE A 422 -4.07 14.69 -26.85
C PHE A 422 -3.21 15.88 -26.44
N SER A 423 -3.19 16.20 -25.15
CA SER A 423 -2.50 17.38 -24.64
C SER A 423 -1.79 17.15 -23.32
N PHE A 424 -0.77 17.96 -23.04
CA PHE A 424 -0.13 18.01 -21.73
C PHE A 424 0.37 19.42 -21.45
N ILE A 425 0.46 19.76 -20.16
CA ILE A 425 0.95 21.06 -19.70
C ILE A 425 2.26 20.85 -18.95
N ILE A 426 3.32 21.51 -19.41
CA ILE A 426 4.56 21.65 -18.66
C ILE A 426 4.40 22.83 -17.70
N ARG A 427 4.57 22.57 -16.40
CA ARG A 427 4.34 23.54 -15.34
C ARG A 427 5.24 24.78 -15.45
N PRO A 428 4.81 25.95 -14.95
CA PRO A 428 5.54 27.21 -15.07
C PRO A 428 6.93 27.17 -14.44
N GLU A 429 7.17 26.35 -13.41
CA GLU A 429 8.49 26.24 -12.75
C GLU A 429 9.56 25.66 -13.67
N ARG A 430 9.15 24.94 -14.72
CA ARG A 430 10.04 24.36 -15.73
C ARG A 430 10.16 25.23 -16.98
N LEU A 431 9.50 26.39 -17.06
CA LEU A 431 9.71 27.29 -18.20
C LEU A 431 11.02 28.05 -18.04
N VAL A 432 11.76 28.17 -19.14
CA VAL A 432 12.92 29.04 -19.18
C VAL A 432 12.43 30.48 -19.11
N LYS A 433 12.90 31.23 -18.11
CA LYS A 433 12.60 32.66 -18.01
C LYS A 433 13.25 33.35 -19.22
N VAL A 434 12.44 34.01 -20.03
CA VAL A 434 12.94 34.88 -21.11
C VAL A 434 13.79 35.97 -20.45
N ASN A 435 15.12 35.85 -20.57
CA ASN A 435 16.02 36.92 -20.15
C ASN A 435 15.90 38.04 -21.19
N ASP A 436 15.26 39.15 -20.82
CA ASP A 436 15.09 40.38 -21.62
C ASP A 436 16.42 41.07 -22.04
N ASN A 437 17.59 40.47 -21.78
CA ASN A 437 18.89 41.12 -21.92
C ASN A 437 19.55 40.99 -23.31
N LYS A 438 18.83 40.52 -24.34
CA LYS A 438 19.36 40.45 -25.73
C LYS A 438 18.76 41.44 -26.73
N ARG A 439 17.75 42.25 -26.37
CA ARG A 439 17.18 43.28 -27.27
C ARG A 439 17.87 44.65 -27.22
N THR A 440 18.78 44.89 -26.28
CA THR A 440 19.42 46.22 -26.09
C THR A 440 20.80 46.38 -26.71
N LYS A 441 21.30 45.41 -27.51
CA LYS A 441 22.65 45.49 -28.12
C LYS A 441 22.69 45.70 -29.64
N GLU A 442 21.56 45.88 -30.30
CA GLU A 442 21.51 46.20 -31.75
C GLU A 442 21.05 47.64 -32.05
N VAL A 443 20.94 48.49 -31.03
CA VAL A 443 20.75 49.94 -31.22
C VAL A 443 21.75 50.69 -30.35
N SER A 444 23.02 50.66 -30.77
CA SER A 444 24.07 51.57 -30.30
C SER A 444 24.97 51.93 -31.47
#